data_AF-A0A6A4I8V7-F1
#
_entry.id   AF-A0A6A4I8V7-F1
#
_cell.length_a   1.000
_cell.length_b   1.000
_cell.length_c   1.000
_cell.angle_alpha   90.00
_cell.angle_beta   90.00
_cell.angle_gamma   90.00
#
_symmetry.space_group_name_H-M   'P 1'
#
loop_
_entity.id
_entity.type
_entity.pdbx_description
1 polymer ?
#
loop_
_entity_poly.entity_id
_entity_poly.type
_entity_poly.pdbx_seq_one_letter_code
_entity_poly.pdbx_strand_id
1 'polypeptide(L)'
;MLPRTKYFGQRVLRYSAVKSTQAIFGKTPHPPHRDRILLQTRKFSISIANKSDNPESEDRPLCSEDFIRADHVKMATGKPTMFDYTDEGLKEVPIPDSVRESGVVPSGYSIDFILSPERIVSVLKKAGITMFGQLPEETFHELRGTINNPSNLSIVPTRVYELKREEQARTDSEFESEGEEKK
;
A
#
# COMPACT_ATOMS: atom_id res chain seq x y z
N MET A 1 -10.10 4.71 -45.11
CA MET A 1 -10.61 3.96 -43.93
C MET A 1 -9.97 2.59 -43.94
N LEU A 2 -9.54 2.07 -42.78
CA LEU A 2 -9.02 0.70 -42.63
C LEU A 2 -9.48 0.13 -41.27
N PRO A 3 -10.23 -0.97 -41.21
CA PRO A 3 -10.51 -1.67 -39.96
C PRO A 3 -9.31 -2.55 -39.57
N ARG A 4 -8.92 -2.50 -38.28
CA ARG A 4 -8.05 -3.51 -37.67
C ARG A 4 -8.91 -4.64 -37.12
N THR A 5 -8.57 -5.89 -37.41
CA THR A 5 -9.10 -7.06 -36.68
C THR A 5 -7.96 -7.82 -36.03
N LYS A 6 -8.09 -8.08 -34.72
CA LYS A 6 -7.19 -8.95 -33.94
C LYS A 6 -7.80 -10.33 -33.85
N TYR A 7 -7.01 -11.39 -34.00
CA TYR A 7 -7.33 -12.72 -33.49
C TYR A 7 -6.04 -13.43 -33.06
N PHE A 8 -5.95 -13.79 -31.77
CA PHE A 8 -4.99 -14.78 -31.29
C PHE A 8 -5.56 -15.51 -30.07
N GLY A 9 -5.23 -16.80 -29.94
CA GLY A 9 -6.03 -17.81 -29.25
C GLY A 9 -6.45 -17.52 -27.81
N GLN A 10 -7.75 -17.64 -27.54
CA GLN A 10 -8.23 -18.02 -26.21
C GLN A 10 -7.85 -19.48 -25.94
N ARG A 11 -7.30 -19.74 -24.74
CA ARG A 11 -7.14 -21.10 -24.21
C ARG A 11 -7.79 -21.13 -22.82
N VAL A 12 -9.01 -21.68 -22.76
CA VAL A 12 -9.81 -21.73 -21.54
C VAL A 12 -9.35 -22.87 -20.64
N LEU A 13 -8.93 -22.55 -19.41
CA LEU A 13 -8.73 -23.53 -18.34
C LEU A 13 -9.83 -23.34 -17.31
N ARG A 14 -10.71 -24.34 -17.18
CA ARG A 14 -11.72 -24.41 -16.10
C ARG A 14 -11.17 -25.23 -14.95
N TYR A 15 -11.34 -24.75 -13.73
CA TYR A 15 -11.21 -25.55 -12.50
C TYR A 15 -12.42 -25.38 -11.60
N SER A 16 -12.80 -26.45 -10.92
CA SER A 16 -14.00 -26.54 -10.08
C SER A 16 -13.69 -26.27 -8.61
N ALA A 17 -14.58 -25.53 -7.94
CA ALA A 17 -14.43 -25.22 -6.53
C ALA A 17 -14.81 -26.42 -5.63
N VAL A 18 -13.96 -26.72 -4.64
CA VAL A 18 -14.29 -27.61 -3.51
C VAL A 18 -14.82 -26.76 -2.36
N LYS A 19 -16.02 -27.08 -1.85
CA LYS A 19 -16.61 -26.40 -0.70
C LYS A 19 -16.02 -26.95 0.59
N SER A 20 -15.63 -26.07 1.51
CA SER A 20 -15.41 -26.41 2.92
C SER A 20 -16.46 -25.72 3.78
N THR A 21 -17.28 -26.51 4.47
CA THR A 21 -18.30 -26.03 5.41
C THR A 21 -17.95 -26.47 6.82
N GLN A 22 -18.01 -25.54 7.77
CA GLN A 22 -18.20 -25.87 9.19
C GLN A 22 -19.43 -25.11 9.71
N ALA A 23 -20.13 -25.73 10.64
CA ALA A 23 -21.46 -25.31 11.09
C ALA A 23 -21.44 -24.73 12.53
N ILE A 24 -22.51 -24.02 12.87
CA ILE A 24 -22.74 -23.37 14.17
C ILE A 24 -23.74 -24.23 14.98
N PHE A 25 -23.96 -23.86 16.25
CA PHE A 25 -24.90 -24.37 17.27
C PHE A 25 -24.36 -25.52 18.15
N GLY A 26 -24.43 -25.43 19.49
CA GLY A 26 -24.84 -24.31 20.35
C GLY A 26 -25.41 -24.77 21.70
N LYS A 27 -25.60 -23.84 22.66
CA LYS A 27 -26.60 -23.84 23.77
C LYS A 27 -26.31 -22.78 24.84
N THR A 28 -27.37 -22.17 25.36
CA THR A 28 -27.51 -21.31 26.56
C THR A 28 -28.92 -21.58 27.14
N PRO A 29 -29.37 -21.05 28.30
CA PRO A 29 -28.74 -20.19 29.32
C PRO A 29 -28.36 -21.01 30.59
N HIS A 30 -28.35 -20.58 31.87
CA HIS A 30 -28.79 -19.38 32.63
C HIS A 30 -27.88 -19.15 33.89
N PRO A 31 -28.02 -18.01 34.62
CA PRO A 31 -27.23 -17.65 35.81
C PRO A 31 -27.98 -18.07 37.12
N PRO A 32 -27.56 -17.70 38.36
CA PRO A 32 -26.43 -16.83 38.74
C PRO A 32 -25.52 -17.32 39.88
N HIS A 33 -24.35 -16.68 40.00
CA HIS A 33 -23.94 -16.17 41.30
C HIS A 33 -23.17 -14.84 41.16
N ARG A 34 -23.25 -13.98 42.19
CA ARG A 34 -22.44 -12.76 42.27
C ARG A 34 -21.05 -13.13 42.78
N ASP A 35 -20.02 -12.63 42.11
CA ASP A 35 -18.75 -12.38 42.79
C ASP A 35 -18.05 -11.10 42.32
N ARG A 36 -17.20 -10.56 43.20
CA ARG A 36 -16.97 -9.11 43.32
C ARG A 36 -15.62 -8.67 42.75
N ILE A 37 -15.49 -8.67 41.42
CA ILE A 37 -14.25 -8.23 40.76
C ILE A 37 -14.01 -6.73 41.01
N LEU A 38 -12.86 -6.42 41.63
CA LEU A 38 -12.42 -5.07 41.92
C LEU A 38 -12.03 -4.32 40.65
N LEU A 39 -12.61 -3.13 40.45
CA LEU A 39 -12.18 -2.17 39.43
C LEU A 39 -10.80 -1.59 39.81
N GLN A 40 -9.73 -2.32 39.46
CA GLN A 40 -8.36 -1.83 39.59
C GLN A 40 -8.07 -0.80 38.48
N THR A 41 -8.51 0.44 38.71
CA THR A 41 -8.27 1.58 37.84
C THR A 41 -6.78 1.92 37.79
N ARG A 42 -6.06 1.29 36.85
CA ARG A 42 -4.69 1.70 36.50
C ARG A 42 -4.73 3.14 35.99
N LYS A 43 -4.33 4.07 36.86
CA LYS A 43 -4.05 5.46 36.50
C LYS A 43 -2.89 5.48 35.50
N PHE A 44 -3.20 5.42 34.21
CA PHE A 44 -2.26 5.81 33.17
C PHE A 44 -2.08 7.33 33.23
N SER A 45 -1.12 7.76 34.03
CA SER A 45 -0.53 9.10 33.90
C SER A 45 0.16 9.16 32.54
N ILE A 46 -0.54 9.67 31.52
CA ILE A 46 0.10 10.08 30.29
C ILE A 46 0.93 11.32 30.63
N SER A 47 2.19 11.08 30.96
CA SER A 47 3.19 12.14 31.07
C SER A 47 3.28 12.81 29.71
N ILE A 48 2.83 14.05 29.61
CA ILE A 48 3.13 14.91 28.45
C ILE A 48 4.62 15.21 28.55
N ALA A 49 5.44 14.34 27.94
CA ALA A 49 6.84 14.61 27.72
C ALA A 49 6.92 15.78 26.74
N ASN A 50 7.39 16.93 27.22
CA ASN A 50 7.74 18.06 26.36
C ASN A 50 8.73 17.53 25.32
N LYS A 51 8.33 17.47 24.05
CA LYS A 51 9.24 17.06 22.97
C LYS A 51 10.28 18.15 22.85
N SER A 52 11.51 17.85 23.26
CA SER A 52 12.62 18.79 23.29
C SER A 52 12.98 19.28 21.89
N ASP A 53 13.18 20.58 21.75
CA ASP A 53 13.75 21.21 20.56
C ASP A 53 15.23 20.83 20.43
N ASN A 54 15.49 19.63 19.90
CA ASN A 54 16.82 19.21 19.46
C ASN A 54 16.75 18.85 17.98
N PRO A 55 17.13 19.77 17.06
CA PRO A 55 17.27 19.47 15.64
C PRO A 55 18.58 18.71 15.38
N GLU A 56 18.76 17.59 16.09
CA GLU A 56 19.55 16.48 15.55
C GLU A 56 18.80 16.01 14.31
N SER A 57 19.24 16.53 13.16
CA SER A 57 18.85 16.05 11.84
C SER A 57 18.89 14.52 11.82
N GLU A 58 17.86 13.88 11.28
CA GLU A 58 17.89 12.42 11.08
C GLU A 58 18.94 12.09 10.01
N ASP A 59 20.21 12.00 10.42
CA ASP A 59 21.36 11.72 9.56
C ASP A 59 21.44 10.22 9.27
N ARG A 60 20.41 9.76 8.57
CA ARG A 60 20.21 8.38 8.12
C ARG A 60 19.98 8.37 6.61
N PRO A 61 20.22 7.24 5.94
CA PRO A 61 19.86 7.07 4.54
C PRO A 61 18.37 7.35 4.31
N LEU A 62 18.08 8.08 3.24
CA LEU A 62 16.72 8.33 2.76
C LEU A 62 16.08 7.02 2.26
N CYS A 63 14.88 6.70 2.73
CA CYS A 63 14.18 5.46 2.38
C CYS A 63 12.77 5.71 1.84
N SER A 64 12.14 4.67 1.28
CA SER A 64 10.81 4.76 0.66
C SER A 64 9.70 5.05 1.67
N GLU A 65 9.89 4.59 2.91
CA GLU A 65 8.91 4.62 3.99
C GLU A 65 8.72 6.04 4.54
N ASP A 66 9.75 6.90 4.43
CA ASP A 66 9.71 8.32 4.76
C ASP A 66 8.58 9.04 4.03
N PHE A 67 8.40 8.70 2.75
CA PHE A 67 7.41 9.28 1.87
C PHE A 67 6.02 8.64 2.01
N ILE A 68 5.86 7.57 2.79
CA ILE A 68 4.55 6.92 3.01
C ILE A 68 3.91 7.53 4.28
N ARG A 69 2.59 7.76 4.26
CA ARG A 69 1.81 8.11 5.46
C ARG A 69 1.21 6.86 6.10
N ALA A 70 1.10 6.86 7.43
CA ALA A 70 0.49 5.77 8.19
C ALA A 70 -0.99 5.51 7.85
N ASP A 71 -1.68 6.47 7.21
CA ASP A 71 -3.08 6.37 6.80
C ASP A 71 -3.27 6.06 5.30
N HIS A 72 -2.22 5.75 4.53
CA HIS A 72 -2.33 5.38 3.10
C HIS A 72 -3.33 4.23 2.85
N VAL A 73 -3.41 3.26 3.77
CA VAL A 73 -4.39 2.16 3.72
C VAL A 73 -5.83 2.69 3.75
N LYS A 74 -6.11 3.67 4.62
CA LYS A 74 -7.45 4.30 4.73
C LYS A 74 -7.75 5.19 3.54
N MET A 75 -6.74 5.87 2.99
CA MET A 75 -6.89 6.69 1.78
C MET A 75 -7.14 5.83 0.54
N ALA A 76 -6.53 4.65 0.42
CA ALA A 76 -6.76 3.71 -0.67
C ALA A 76 -8.12 2.98 -0.56
N THR A 77 -8.48 2.50 0.63
CA THR A 77 -9.77 1.81 0.88
C THR A 77 -10.97 2.76 0.88
N GLY A 78 -10.76 4.06 1.13
CA GLY A 78 -11.80 5.09 1.04
C GLY A 78 -12.14 5.55 -0.39
N LYS A 79 -11.44 5.04 -1.42
CA LYS A 79 -11.72 5.35 -2.83
C LYS A 79 -13.08 4.79 -3.28
N PRO A 80 -13.67 5.31 -4.38
CA PRO A 80 -14.83 4.67 -5.00
C PRO A 80 -14.47 3.36 -5.72
N THR A 81 -13.22 3.21 -6.17
CA THR A 81 -12.80 2.21 -7.14
C THR A 81 -11.42 1.58 -6.87
N MET A 82 -11.27 0.35 -7.33
CA MET A 82 -10.06 -0.50 -7.30
C MET A 82 -9.92 -1.25 -8.63
N PHE A 83 -8.81 -1.95 -8.86
CA PHE A 83 -8.67 -2.84 -10.02
C PHE A 83 -8.88 -4.30 -9.65
N ASP A 84 -9.53 -5.06 -10.54
CA ASP A 84 -9.73 -6.52 -10.44
C ASP A 84 -9.64 -7.19 -11.83
N TYR A 85 -9.38 -8.50 -11.86
CA TYR A 85 -9.37 -9.32 -13.06
C TYR A 85 -10.79 -9.79 -13.44
N THR A 86 -11.34 -9.19 -14.48
CA THR A 86 -12.60 -9.59 -15.11
C THR A 86 -12.36 -10.53 -16.30
N ASP A 87 -13.42 -11.11 -16.88
CA ASP A 87 -13.36 -11.90 -18.13
C ASP A 87 -12.77 -11.12 -19.32
N GLU A 88 -12.80 -9.77 -19.26
CA GLU A 88 -12.21 -8.86 -20.26
C GLU A 88 -10.78 -8.41 -19.90
N GLY A 89 -10.21 -8.92 -18.80
CA GLY A 89 -8.91 -8.54 -18.26
C GLY A 89 -8.99 -7.60 -17.04
N LEU A 90 -7.87 -6.95 -16.72
CA LEU A 90 -7.79 -6.02 -15.60
C LEU A 90 -8.68 -4.79 -15.86
N LYS A 91 -9.65 -4.54 -14.99
CA LYS A 91 -10.57 -3.40 -15.07
C LYS A 91 -10.68 -2.67 -13.73
N GLU A 92 -11.01 -1.39 -13.81
CA GLU A 92 -11.46 -0.61 -12.66
C GLU A 92 -12.91 -1.01 -12.30
N VAL A 93 -13.14 -1.31 -11.03
CA VAL A 93 -14.40 -1.79 -10.45
C VAL A 93 -14.70 -1.06 -9.13
N PRO A 94 -15.95 -0.95 -8.68
CA PRO A 94 -16.28 -0.34 -7.39
C PRO A 94 -15.62 -1.08 -6.21
N ILE A 95 -15.12 -0.36 -5.21
CA ILE A 95 -14.66 -0.98 -3.95
C ILE A 95 -15.89 -1.50 -3.17
N PRO A 96 -15.91 -2.77 -2.73
CA PRO A 96 -17.00 -3.29 -1.89
C PRO A 96 -17.15 -2.49 -0.58
N ASP A 97 -18.38 -2.23 -0.14
CA ASP A 97 -18.62 -1.43 1.06
C ASP A 97 -17.97 -2.01 2.31
N SER A 98 -17.88 -3.33 2.44
CA SER A 98 -17.16 -3.99 3.53
C SER A 98 -15.66 -3.66 3.60
N VAL A 99 -15.03 -3.32 2.46
CA VAL A 99 -13.63 -2.84 2.39
C VAL A 99 -13.54 -1.38 2.81
N ARG A 100 -14.51 -0.56 2.37
CA ARG A 100 -14.62 0.87 2.74
C ARG A 100 -14.88 1.07 4.23
N GLU A 101 -15.74 0.23 4.82
CA GLU A 101 -16.13 0.26 6.23
C GLU A 101 -15.04 -0.30 7.15
N SER A 102 -14.38 -1.40 6.78
CA SER A 102 -13.32 -2.00 7.59
C SER A 102 -11.98 -1.27 7.48
N GLY A 103 -11.72 -0.63 6.33
CA GLY A 103 -10.40 -0.07 6.00
C GLY A 103 -9.31 -1.14 5.79
N VAL A 104 -9.71 -2.39 5.51
CA VAL A 104 -8.80 -3.54 5.34
C VAL A 104 -8.72 -3.96 3.87
N VAL A 105 -7.50 -4.05 3.33
CA VAL A 105 -7.25 -4.53 1.96
C VAL A 105 -7.61 -6.03 1.86
N PRO A 106 -8.37 -6.48 0.85
CA PRO A 106 -8.70 -7.89 0.68
C PRO A 106 -7.47 -8.78 0.45
N SER A 107 -7.57 -10.06 0.84
CA SER A 107 -6.53 -11.05 0.54
C SER A 107 -6.36 -11.24 -0.97
N GLY A 108 -5.11 -11.30 -1.44
CA GLY A 108 -4.76 -11.33 -2.88
C GLY A 108 -4.70 -9.94 -3.54
N TYR A 109 -4.83 -8.86 -2.77
CA TYR A 109 -4.69 -7.49 -3.24
C TYR A 109 -3.60 -6.72 -2.47
N SER A 110 -3.07 -5.71 -3.13
CA SER A 110 -2.03 -4.81 -2.62
C SER A 110 -2.40 -3.35 -2.93
N ILE A 111 -1.81 -2.42 -2.18
CA ILE A 111 -1.89 -1.00 -2.53
C ILE A 111 -0.72 -0.68 -3.43
N ASP A 112 -1.02 -0.25 -4.65
CA ASP A 112 -0.04 0.30 -5.59
C ASP A 112 0.00 1.83 -5.50
N PHE A 113 1.19 2.38 -5.72
CA PHE A 113 1.46 3.80 -5.86
C PHE A 113 1.82 4.07 -7.32
N ILE A 114 0.99 4.79 -8.08
CA ILE A 114 1.19 5.03 -9.53
C ILE A 114 2.60 5.63 -9.77
N LEU A 115 2.92 6.72 -9.08
CA LEU A 115 4.26 7.21 -8.80
C LEU A 115 4.74 6.61 -7.48
N SER A 116 5.70 5.68 -7.55
CA SER A 116 6.14 4.90 -6.40
C SER A 116 7.18 5.62 -5.52
N PRO A 117 7.14 5.47 -4.19
CA PRO A 117 8.12 6.05 -3.26
C PRO A 117 9.57 5.68 -3.60
N GLU A 118 9.81 4.42 -3.99
CA GLU A 118 11.12 3.88 -4.35
C GLU A 118 11.73 4.62 -5.54
N ARG A 119 10.91 4.96 -6.55
CA ARG A 119 11.35 5.70 -7.74
C ARG A 119 11.73 7.14 -7.38
N ILE A 120 11.04 7.77 -6.43
CA ILE A 120 11.41 9.09 -5.91
C ILE A 120 12.74 9.03 -5.16
N VAL A 121 12.96 8.00 -4.33
CA VAL A 121 14.26 7.78 -3.67
C VAL A 121 15.37 7.54 -4.69
N SER A 122 15.13 6.75 -5.75
CA SER A 122 16.12 6.53 -6.82
C SER A 122 16.46 7.81 -7.59
N VAL A 123 15.48 8.66 -7.89
CA VAL A 123 15.69 9.97 -8.54
C VAL A 123 16.48 10.91 -7.63
N LEU A 124 16.14 10.99 -6.34
CA LEU A 124 16.86 11.82 -5.36
C LEU A 124 18.31 11.36 -5.20
N LYS A 125 18.56 10.05 -5.10
CA LYS A 125 19.93 9.48 -5.08
C LYS A 125 20.72 9.82 -6.35
N LYS A 126 20.09 9.73 -7.53
CA LYS A 126 20.70 10.14 -8.82
C LYS A 126 20.94 11.66 -8.90
N ALA A 127 20.28 12.47 -8.06
CA ALA A 127 20.54 13.90 -7.87
C ALA A 127 21.56 14.21 -6.75
N GLY A 128 22.16 13.19 -6.11
CA GLY A 128 23.13 13.34 -5.01
C GLY A 128 22.50 13.46 -3.61
N ILE A 129 21.17 13.35 -3.48
CA ILE A 129 20.44 13.40 -2.21
C ILE A 129 20.27 11.95 -1.71
N THR A 130 21.09 11.56 -0.74
CA THR A 130 21.19 10.19 -0.20
C THR A 130 20.77 10.08 1.26
N MET A 131 20.84 11.17 2.03
CA MET A 131 20.52 11.26 3.45
C MET A 131 19.26 12.10 3.67
N PHE A 132 18.44 11.76 4.67
CA PHE A 132 17.17 12.45 4.91
C PHE A 132 17.34 13.96 5.15
N GLY A 133 18.33 14.36 5.96
CA GLY A 133 18.64 15.76 6.25
C GLY A 133 19.18 16.61 5.08
N GLN A 134 19.39 16.03 3.89
CA GLN A 134 19.79 16.78 2.68
C GLN A 134 18.59 17.32 1.88
N LEU A 135 17.38 16.83 2.14
CA LEU A 135 16.17 17.24 1.44
C LEU A 135 15.52 18.41 2.19
N PRO A 136 15.23 19.56 1.55
CA PRO A 136 14.52 20.66 2.21
C PRO A 136 13.15 20.23 2.73
N GLU A 137 12.79 20.69 3.93
CA GLU A 137 11.55 20.31 4.63
C GLU A 137 10.29 20.56 3.78
N GLU A 138 10.23 21.72 3.10
CA GLU A 138 9.17 22.07 2.15
C GLU A 138 9.07 21.04 1.01
N THR A 139 10.17 20.73 0.34
CA THR A 139 10.23 19.73 -0.75
C THR A 139 9.89 18.32 -0.27
N PHE A 140 10.29 17.95 0.95
CA PHE A 140 9.88 16.67 1.56
C PHE A 140 8.35 16.62 1.77
N HIS A 141 7.75 17.70 2.27
CA HIS A 141 6.30 17.78 2.44
C HIS A 141 5.54 17.79 1.11
N GLU A 142 6.03 18.47 0.07
CA GLU A 142 5.45 18.45 -1.28
C GLU A 142 5.49 17.04 -1.91
N LEU A 143 6.65 16.39 -1.87
CA LEU A 143 6.83 15.03 -2.39
C LEU A 143 5.94 14.04 -1.62
N ARG A 144 5.93 14.11 -0.28
CA ARG A 144 5.09 13.26 0.56
C ARG A 144 3.59 13.53 0.35
N GLY A 145 3.19 14.78 0.15
CA GLY A 145 1.81 15.15 -0.20
C GLY A 145 1.39 14.59 -1.56
N THR A 146 2.27 14.65 -2.55
CA THR A 146 2.05 14.12 -3.91
C THR A 146 1.93 12.58 -3.90
N ILE A 147 2.87 11.90 -3.24
CA ILE A 147 2.94 10.43 -3.16
C ILE A 147 1.71 9.83 -2.45
N ASN A 148 1.19 10.51 -1.42
CA ASN A 148 0.01 10.05 -0.68
C ASN A 148 -1.32 10.63 -1.17
N ASN A 149 -1.34 11.31 -2.32
CA ASN A 149 -2.59 11.77 -2.91
C ASN A 149 -3.50 10.56 -3.23
N PRO A 150 -4.80 10.57 -2.90
CA PRO A 150 -5.74 9.50 -3.28
C PRO A 150 -5.84 9.22 -4.79
N SER A 151 -5.39 10.14 -5.66
CA SER A 151 -5.22 9.86 -7.09
C SER A 151 -4.04 8.92 -7.37
N ASN A 152 -2.97 8.99 -6.59
CA ASN A 152 -1.75 8.19 -6.74
C ASN A 152 -1.87 6.78 -6.14
N LEU A 153 -2.74 6.60 -5.14
CA LEU A 153 -2.99 5.31 -4.49
C LEU A 153 -4.04 4.49 -5.26
N SER A 154 -3.85 3.18 -5.40
CA SER A 154 -4.91 2.28 -5.88
C SER A 154 -4.81 0.90 -5.25
N ILE A 155 -5.94 0.22 -5.05
CA ILE A 155 -5.95 -1.20 -4.70
C ILE A 155 -5.92 -1.99 -6.01
N VAL A 156 -4.98 -2.92 -6.14
CA VAL A 156 -4.77 -3.77 -7.32
C VAL A 156 -4.57 -5.22 -6.90
N PRO A 157 -4.79 -6.23 -7.76
CA PRO A 157 -4.45 -7.61 -7.44
C PRO A 157 -2.93 -7.71 -7.21
N THR A 158 -2.47 -8.41 -6.17
CA THR A 158 -1.06 -8.45 -5.75
C THR A 158 -0.11 -8.80 -6.90
N ARG A 159 -0.52 -9.71 -7.79
CA ARG A 159 0.23 -10.09 -9.00
C ARG A 159 0.50 -8.92 -9.96
N VAL A 160 -0.39 -7.94 -10.05
CA VAL A 160 -0.18 -6.73 -10.88
C VAL A 160 0.88 -5.84 -10.26
N TYR A 161 0.83 -5.67 -8.94
CA TYR A 161 1.83 -4.93 -8.17
C TYR A 161 3.22 -5.59 -8.25
N GLU A 162 3.29 -6.92 -8.13
CA GLU A 162 4.52 -7.71 -8.27
C GLU A 162 5.15 -7.54 -9.66
N LEU A 163 4.38 -7.74 -10.74
CA LEU A 163 4.87 -7.55 -12.12
C LEU A 163 5.36 -6.12 -12.39
N LYS A 164 4.69 -5.11 -11.81
CA LYS A 164 5.13 -3.70 -11.90
C LYS A 164 6.45 -3.46 -11.14
N ARG A 165 6.59 -4.04 -9.95
CA ARG A 165 7.82 -3.99 -9.14
C ARG A 165 9.00 -4.68 -9.84
N GLU A 166 8.77 -5.82 -10.48
CA GLU A 166 9.76 -6.54 -11.28
C GLU A 166 10.25 -5.70 -12.48
N GLU A 167 9.33 -5.15 -13.27
CA GLU A 167 9.71 -4.37 -14.46
C GLU A 167 10.38 -3.04 -14.11
N GLN A 168 9.93 -2.35 -13.04
CA GLN A 168 10.61 -1.14 -12.55
C GLN A 168 12.05 -1.47 -12.12
N ALA A 169 12.26 -2.55 -11.35
CA ALA A 169 13.60 -2.98 -10.94
C ALA A 169 14.51 -3.31 -12.14
N ARG A 170 13.98 -3.97 -13.19
CA ARG A 170 14.70 -4.19 -14.43
C ARG A 170 15.14 -2.88 -15.09
N THR A 171 14.22 -1.93 -15.26
CA THR A 171 14.55 -0.64 -15.90
C THR A 171 15.57 0.17 -15.09
N ASP A 172 15.49 0.15 -13.76
CA ASP A 172 16.46 0.86 -12.91
C ASP A 172 17.87 0.26 -13.03
N SER A 173 18.00 -1.07 -13.11
CA SER A 173 19.28 -1.75 -13.35
C SER A 173 19.84 -1.53 -14.76
N GLU A 174 18.98 -1.53 -15.79
CA GLU A 174 19.39 -1.25 -17.18
C GLU A 174 19.99 0.17 -17.26
N PHE A 175 19.34 1.18 -16.65
CA PHE A 175 19.86 2.57 -16.57
C PHE A 175 21.12 2.76 -15.73
N GLU A 176 21.48 1.82 -14.86
CA GLU A 176 22.75 1.87 -14.11
C GLU A 176 23.91 1.31 -14.95
N SER A 177 23.65 0.32 -15.80
CA SER A 177 24.67 -0.30 -16.66
C SER A 177 25.16 0.60 -17.80
N GLU A 178 24.31 1.46 -18.37
CA GLU A 178 24.69 2.39 -19.44
C GLU A 178 25.59 3.55 -18.94
N GLY A 179 25.75 3.71 -17.62
CA GLY A 179 26.48 4.81 -17.01
C GLY A 179 28.01 4.67 -16.98
N GLU A 180 28.55 3.45 -17.11
CA GLU A 180 29.99 3.19 -16.91
C GLU A 180 30.84 3.26 -18.19
N GLU A 181 30.24 3.18 -19.38
CA GLU A 181 30.99 2.95 -20.65
C GLU A 181 31.60 4.22 -21.30
N LYS A 182 32.11 5.16 -20.49
CA LYS A 182 32.92 6.31 -20.97
C LYS A 182 34.06 6.70 -20.02
N LYS A 183 35.24 6.12 -20.22
CA LYS A 183 36.51 6.62 -19.65
C LYS A 183 37.72 6.28 -20.52
#